data_AF-X1GNZ0-F1
#
_entry.id   AF-X1GNZ0-F1
#
_cell.length_a   1.000
_cell.length_b   1.000
_cell.length_c   1.000
_cell.angle_alpha   90.00
_cell.angle_beta   90.00
_cell.angle_gamma   90.00
#
_symmetry.space_group_name_H-M   'P 1'
#
loop_
_entity.id
_entity.type
_entity.pdbx_description
1 polymer ?
#
loop_
_entity_poly.entity_id
_entity_poly.type
_entity_poly.pdbx_seq_one_letter_code
_entity_poly.pdbx_strand_id
1 'polypeptide(L)'
;MLARSTKLRHPSGQHLDTPVLVPSFSSKGFGFHGKNGLEVSEVSEAFATAQEFLCESLLLSAYDLFYGHIPRQETSPVEITFVDSGGYETVDMHDSSSVYTYPWPVREWDEEKLRNVYDSWSDAVPAVFVSYDHGRVRKPLKDQLESAKELFTGYPHQLHDFILKPEKDAQTQIQLPNIIGMIHELGQFDIVGVTEKELGNSLLTRMHNVAKLRLALDQEHIAAPIQ
;
A
#
# COMPACT_ATOMS: atom_id res chain seq x y z
N MET A 1 -15.09 6.67 -19.46
CA MET A 1 -14.35 5.46 -19.91
C MET A 1 -13.87 4.76 -18.63
N LEU A 2 -14.18 3.47 -18.44
CA LEU A 2 -13.93 2.79 -17.16
C LEU A 2 -12.46 2.40 -16.97
N ALA A 3 -11.85 1.80 -18.01
CA ALA A 3 -10.40 1.64 -18.08
C ALA A 3 -9.78 2.97 -18.56
N ARG A 4 -8.68 3.41 -17.94
CA ARG A 4 -7.95 4.61 -18.35
C ARG A 4 -6.47 4.46 -18.10
N SER A 5 -5.73 5.34 -18.77
CA SER A 5 -4.35 5.64 -18.41
C SER A 5 -4.29 7.03 -17.80
N THR A 6 -3.61 7.13 -16.66
CA THR A 6 -3.36 8.37 -15.94
C THR A 6 -1.86 8.52 -15.74
N LYS A 7 -1.34 9.72 -15.99
CA LYS A 7 0.03 10.10 -15.64
C LYS A 7 0.03 10.74 -14.25
N LEU A 8 0.58 10.06 -13.26
CA LEU A 8 0.88 10.65 -11.95
C LEU A 8 2.21 11.37 -12.01
N ARG A 9 2.31 12.57 -11.43
CA ARG A 9 3.55 13.35 -11.38
C ARG A 9 4.00 13.48 -9.94
N HIS A 10 5.15 12.90 -9.63
CA HIS A 10 5.77 13.03 -8.33
C HIS A 10 6.33 14.46 -8.16
N PRO A 11 6.32 15.05 -6.95
CA PRO A 11 6.89 16.39 -6.69
C PRO A 11 8.36 16.56 -7.12
N SER A 12 9.13 15.47 -7.16
CA SER A 12 10.52 15.44 -7.67
C SER A 12 10.66 15.61 -9.19
N GLY A 13 9.56 15.57 -9.95
CA GLY A 13 9.53 15.63 -11.41
C GLY A 13 9.46 14.27 -12.11
N GLN A 14 9.63 13.16 -11.37
CA GLN A 14 9.37 11.82 -11.88
C GLN A 14 7.88 11.60 -12.15
N HIS A 15 7.54 10.58 -12.93
CA HIS A 15 6.16 10.27 -13.24
C HIS A 15 5.90 8.78 -13.35
N LEU A 16 4.65 8.38 -13.15
CA LEU A 16 4.17 7.01 -13.29
C LEU A 16 2.99 7.01 -14.26
N ASP A 17 3.05 6.17 -15.29
CA ASP A 17 1.95 5.98 -16.24
C ASP A 17 1.14 4.73 -15.84
N THR A 18 -0.18 4.88 -15.67
CA THR A 18 -1.08 3.77 -15.34
C THR A 18 -1.76 3.19 -16.58
N PRO A 19 -2.20 1.91 -16.57
CA PRO A 19 -1.96 0.91 -15.53
C PRO A 19 -0.47 0.53 -15.45
N VAL A 20 0.01 0.27 -14.25
CA VAL A 20 1.40 -0.17 -13.99
C VAL A 20 1.39 -1.48 -13.23
N LEU A 21 2.36 -2.34 -13.51
CA LEU A 21 2.64 -3.50 -12.69
C LEU A 21 3.73 -3.13 -11.69
N VAL A 22 3.44 -3.28 -10.39
CA VAL A 22 4.38 -2.95 -9.31
C VAL A 22 4.88 -4.24 -8.66
N PRO A 23 6.13 -4.68 -8.93
CA PRO A 23 6.73 -5.81 -8.23
C PRO A 23 6.82 -5.53 -6.73
N SER A 24 6.32 -6.47 -5.91
CA SER A 24 6.26 -6.34 -4.45
C SER A 24 7.25 -7.26 -3.76
N PHE A 25 7.95 -6.73 -2.76
CA PHE A 25 8.85 -7.48 -1.88
C PHE A 25 8.35 -7.33 -0.45
N SER A 26 7.88 -8.46 0.10
CA SER A 26 7.34 -8.56 1.46
C SER A 26 7.79 -9.88 2.09
N SER A 27 8.20 -9.88 3.36
CA SER A 27 8.61 -11.09 4.08
C SER A 27 7.49 -12.11 4.24
N LYS A 28 6.21 -11.70 4.16
CA LYS A 28 5.08 -12.61 4.31
C LYS A 28 4.98 -13.67 3.20
N GLY A 29 5.60 -13.42 2.06
CA GLY A 29 5.71 -14.38 0.95
C GLY A 29 6.96 -15.26 0.97
N PHE A 30 7.87 -15.08 1.94
CA PHE A 30 9.22 -15.66 1.91
C PHE A 30 9.54 -16.40 3.22
N GLY A 31 10.48 -17.36 3.14
CA GLY A 31 11.00 -18.03 4.31
C GLY A 31 11.94 -17.15 5.13
N PHE A 32 12.26 -17.61 6.33
CA PHE A 32 13.37 -17.09 7.12
C PHE A 32 14.35 -18.21 7.40
N HIS A 33 15.64 -17.89 7.43
CA HIS A 33 16.68 -18.82 7.82
C HIS A 33 17.63 -18.17 8.84
N GLY A 34 18.25 -19.02 9.66
CA GLY A 34 19.25 -18.59 10.63
C GLY A 34 20.63 -18.45 9.98
N LYS A 35 21.21 -17.26 10.00
CA LYS A 35 22.58 -16.99 9.54
C LYS A 35 23.37 -16.32 10.65
N ASN A 36 24.43 -16.97 11.14
CA ASN A 36 25.26 -16.47 12.25
C ASN A 36 24.48 -16.12 13.53
N GLY A 37 23.38 -16.83 13.82
CA GLY A 37 22.51 -16.54 14.96
C GLY A 37 21.55 -15.37 14.76
N LEU A 38 21.54 -14.76 13.57
CA LEU A 38 20.59 -13.74 13.16
C LEU A 38 19.50 -14.35 12.27
N GLU A 39 18.28 -13.90 12.47
CA GLU A 39 17.12 -14.20 11.62
C GLU A 39 17.22 -13.37 10.34
N VAL A 40 17.27 -14.02 9.18
CA VAL A 40 17.36 -13.37 7.87
C VAL A 40 16.18 -13.80 7.00
N SER A 41 15.44 -12.83 6.48
CA SER A 41 14.35 -13.09 5.54
C SER A 41 14.89 -13.35 4.14
N GLU A 42 14.39 -14.40 3.48
CA GLU A 42 14.76 -14.74 2.09
C GLU A 42 14.32 -13.64 1.09
N VAL A 43 13.37 -12.78 1.46
CA VAL A 43 12.98 -11.62 0.64
C VAL A 43 14.17 -10.70 0.35
N SER A 44 15.14 -10.60 1.27
CA SER A 44 16.35 -9.80 1.07
C SER A 44 17.20 -10.33 -0.10
N GLU A 45 17.29 -11.65 -0.27
CA GLU A 45 18.04 -12.28 -1.35
C GLU A 45 17.31 -12.15 -2.69
N ALA A 46 15.99 -12.34 -2.67
CA ALA A 46 15.13 -12.14 -3.83
C ALA A 46 15.21 -10.69 -4.33
N PHE A 47 15.12 -9.72 -3.41
CA PHE A 47 15.28 -8.31 -3.71
C PHE A 47 16.69 -7.99 -4.24
N ALA A 48 17.73 -8.49 -3.58
CA ALA A 48 19.11 -8.26 -4.00
C ALA A 48 19.39 -8.76 -5.42
N THR A 49 18.73 -9.85 -5.84
CA THR A 49 18.84 -10.41 -7.18
C THR A 49 18.02 -9.64 -8.20
N ALA A 50 16.80 -9.23 -7.82
CA ALA A 50 15.85 -8.61 -8.75
C ALA A 50 16.12 -7.11 -8.99
N GLN A 51 16.70 -6.41 -8.00
CA GLN A 51 16.87 -4.95 -8.04
C GLN A 51 17.58 -4.42 -9.28
N GLU A 52 18.50 -5.20 -9.88
CA GLU A 52 19.23 -4.81 -11.09
C GLU A 52 18.34 -4.75 -12.34
N PHE A 53 17.16 -5.37 -12.31
CA PHE A 53 16.21 -5.44 -13.42
C PHE A 53 14.96 -4.58 -13.20
N LEU A 54 14.83 -3.96 -12.02
CA LEU A 54 13.73 -3.04 -11.72
C LEU A 54 14.08 -1.66 -12.26
N CYS A 55 13.14 -1.03 -12.99
CA CYS A 55 13.36 0.29 -13.59
C CYS A 55 12.26 1.29 -13.24
N GLU A 56 10.98 0.91 -13.35
CA GLU A 56 9.87 1.86 -13.26
C GLU A 56 9.32 1.98 -11.83
N SER A 57 8.95 0.85 -11.22
CA SER A 57 8.34 0.84 -9.91
C SER A 57 8.71 -0.39 -9.09
N LEU A 58 8.52 -0.26 -7.78
CA LEU A 58 8.79 -1.26 -6.76
C LEU A 58 7.87 -0.99 -5.58
N LEU A 59 7.35 -2.04 -4.93
CA LEU A 59 6.69 -1.93 -3.64
C LEU A 59 7.53 -2.61 -2.56
N LEU A 60 7.80 -1.86 -1.49
CA LEU A 60 8.46 -2.34 -0.28
C LEU A 60 7.51 -2.21 0.90
N SER A 61 7.44 -3.23 1.77
CA SER A 61 6.72 -3.13 3.03
C SER A 61 7.48 -2.28 4.04
N ALA A 62 6.82 -1.27 4.62
CA ALA A 62 7.36 -0.49 5.73
C ALA A 62 7.68 -1.37 6.95
N TYR A 63 6.90 -2.42 7.19
CA TYR A 63 7.17 -3.40 8.25
C TYR A 63 8.54 -4.05 8.04
N ASP A 64 8.81 -4.49 6.82
CA ASP A 64 10.08 -5.14 6.48
C ASP A 64 11.27 -4.20 6.51
N LEU A 65 11.08 -2.93 6.11
CA LEU A 65 12.09 -1.89 6.24
C LEU A 65 12.41 -1.60 7.71
N PHE A 66 11.40 -1.50 8.57
CA PHE A 66 11.57 -1.23 10.00
C PHE A 66 12.32 -2.35 10.71
N TYR A 67 11.96 -3.60 10.45
CA TYR A 67 12.59 -4.77 11.08
C TYR A 67 13.86 -5.26 10.38
N GLY A 68 14.28 -4.59 9.30
CA GLY A 68 15.49 -4.93 8.57
C GLY A 68 15.41 -6.25 7.80
N HIS A 69 14.21 -6.66 7.40
CA HIS A 69 13.99 -7.83 6.54
C HIS A 69 14.35 -7.53 5.08
N ILE A 70 14.24 -6.27 4.67
CA ILE A 70 14.75 -5.76 3.40
C ILE A 70 15.80 -4.69 3.72
N PRO A 71 16.99 -4.72 3.08
CA PRO A 71 18.00 -3.69 3.31
C PRO A 71 17.48 -2.33 2.87
N ARG A 72 17.71 -1.32 3.70
CA ARG A 72 17.44 0.06 3.33
C ARG A 72 18.36 0.47 2.19
N GLN A 73 17.78 1.05 1.15
CA GLN A 73 18.53 1.54 0.00
C GLN A 73 18.84 3.03 0.18
N GLU A 74 20.08 3.44 -0.06
CA GLU A 74 20.45 4.87 -0.09
C GLU A 74 19.98 5.56 -1.39
N THR A 75 19.81 4.76 -2.45
CA THR A 75 19.31 5.19 -3.77
C THR A 75 18.26 4.20 -4.25
N SER A 76 17.17 4.68 -4.85
CA SER A 76 16.19 3.76 -5.43
C SER A 76 16.66 3.23 -6.78
N PRO A 77 16.55 1.90 -7.04
CA PRO A 77 16.79 1.34 -8.36
C PRO A 77 15.68 1.70 -9.37
N VAL A 78 14.56 2.27 -8.90
CA VAL A 78 13.39 2.57 -9.71
C VAL A 78 13.04 4.05 -9.73
N GLU A 79 12.20 4.46 -10.68
CA GLU A 79 11.70 5.84 -10.74
C GLU A 79 10.85 6.21 -9.53
N ILE A 80 9.96 5.32 -9.07
CA ILE A 80 9.07 5.53 -7.93
C ILE A 80 8.96 4.26 -7.06
N THR A 81 9.13 4.40 -5.75
CA THR A 81 8.93 3.30 -4.79
C THR A 81 7.63 3.47 -4.00
N PHE A 82 6.75 2.48 -4.07
CA PHE A 82 5.61 2.37 -3.17
C PHE A 82 6.10 1.84 -1.82
N VAL A 83 5.88 2.60 -0.75
CA VAL A 83 6.16 2.17 0.61
C VAL A 83 4.83 1.78 1.23
N ASP A 84 4.53 0.48 1.18
CA ASP A 84 3.31 -0.08 1.73
C ASP A 84 3.32 0.02 3.25
N SER A 85 2.15 0.26 3.85
CA SER A 85 1.99 0.51 5.29
C SER A 85 2.39 -0.68 6.16
N GLY A 86 2.53 -1.87 5.58
CA GLY A 86 2.92 -3.10 6.28
C GLY A 86 1.76 -3.80 6.99
N GLY A 87 0.50 -3.44 6.66
CA GLY A 87 -0.68 -4.08 7.26
C GLY A 87 -0.83 -5.55 6.86
N TYR A 88 -0.26 -5.96 5.72
CA TYR A 88 -0.31 -7.35 5.27
C TYR A 88 0.48 -8.26 6.21
N GLU A 89 1.67 -7.86 6.66
CA GLU A 89 2.56 -8.67 7.52
C GLU A 89 1.96 -8.98 8.89
N THR A 90 0.97 -8.20 9.34
CA THR A 90 0.41 -8.32 10.69
C THR A 90 -0.79 -9.26 10.81
N VAL A 91 -1.31 -9.73 9.67
CA VAL A 91 -2.50 -10.58 9.64
C VAL A 91 -2.09 -12.05 9.68
N ASP A 92 -2.56 -12.78 10.71
CA ASP A 92 -2.35 -14.22 10.90
C ASP A 92 -3.17 -15.11 9.92
N MET A 93 -3.67 -14.53 8.84
CA MET A 93 -4.46 -15.26 7.85
C MET A 93 -3.56 -15.86 6.79
N HIS A 94 -3.58 -17.19 6.75
CA HIS A 94 -3.15 -18.00 5.62
C HIS A 94 -3.92 -17.55 4.37
N ASP A 95 -3.22 -17.02 3.38
CA ASP A 95 -3.84 -16.82 2.07
C ASP A 95 -4.07 -18.19 1.46
N SER A 96 -5.25 -18.48 0.92
CA SER A 96 -5.57 -19.79 0.37
C SER A 96 -4.71 -20.17 -0.85
N SER A 97 -3.99 -19.19 -1.42
CA SER A 97 -2.99 -19.34 -2.48
C SER A 97 -1.55 -19.48 -1.96
N SER A 98 -1.31 -19.28 -0.66
CA SER A 98 0.03 -19.38 -0.07
C SER A 98 0.41 -20.84 0.15
N VAL A 99 1.51 -21.26 -0.50
CA VAL A 99 2.07 -22.62 -0.34
C VAL A 99 2.78 -22.76 1.02
N TYR A 100 3.06 -21.64 1.69
CA TYR A 100 3.81 -21.57 2.92
C TYR A 100 2.96 -21.00 4.05
N THR A 101 2.92 -21.69 5.19
CA THR A 101 2.35 -21.15 6.42
C THR A 101 3.45 -20.38 7.12
N TYR A 102 3.24 -19.08 7.34
CA TYR A 102 4.17 -18.22 8.07
C TYR A 102 4.30 -18.73 9.52
N PRO A 103 5.43 -19.33 9.92
CA PRO A 103 5.55 -19.96 11.24
C PRO A 103 6.06 -18.99 12.31
N TRP A 104 6.29 -17.72 11.96
CA TRP A 104 6.95 -16.75 12.82
C TRP A 104 5.95 -15.82 13.52
N PRO A 105 6.21 -15.46 14.79
CA PRO A 105 5.34 -14.55 15.51
C PRO A 105 5.37 -13.17 14.84
N VAL A 106 4.19 -12.69 14.47
CA VAL A 106 3.98 -11.30 14.04
C VAL A 106 4.51 -10.36 15.13
N ARG A 107 5.41 -9.44 14.74
CA ARG A 107 5.93 -8.42 15.66
C ARG A 107 4.95 -7.26 15.78
N GLU A 108 5.05 -6.52 16.86
CA GLU A 108 4.15 -5.40 17.15
C GLU A 108 4.32 -4.27 16.12
N TRP A 109 3.27 -4.00 15.35
CA TRP A 109 3.26 -2.96 14.34
C TRP A 109 2.20 -1.90 14.68
N ASP A 110 2.62 -0.64 14.75
CA ASP A 110 1.77 0.52 15.04
C ASP A 110 2.08 1.67 14.08
N GLU A 111 1.25 2.72 14.11
CA GLU A 111 1.42 3.88 13.23
C GLU A 111 2.69 4.68 13.55
N GLU A 112 3.19 4.66 14.79
CA GLU A 112 4.44 5.33 15.17
C GLU A 112 5.64 4.67 14.49
N LYS A 113 5.66 3.33 14.42
CA LYS A 113 6.68 2.58 13.67
C LYS A 113 6.61 2.86 12.17
N LEU A 114 5.41 3.01 11.59
CA LEU A 114 5.27 3.45 10.20
C LEU A 114 5.87 4.85 9.99
N ARG A 115 5.54 5.81 10.87
CA ARG A 115 6.11 7.17 10.83
C ARG A 115 7.62 7.15 10.92
N ASN A 116 8.21 6.32 11.77
CA ASN A 116 9.68 6.16 11.83
C ASN A 116 10.30 5.74 10.49
N VAL A 117 9.62 4.91 9.70
CA VAL A 117 10.07 4.54 8.35
C VAL A 117 9.98 5.75 7.42
N TYR A 118 8.85 6.46 7.42
CA TYR A 118 8.63 7.63 6.57
C TYR A 118 9.56 8.81 6.91
N ASP A 119 9.74 9.11 8.20
CA ASP A 119 10.61 10.20 8.70
C ASP A 119 12.09 9.99 8.35
N SER A 120 12.49 8.72 8.20
CA SER A 120 13.85 8.38 7.81
C SER A 120 14.01 8.28 6.29
N TRP A 121 12.91 8.29 5.52
CA TRP A 121 12.94 8.21 4.07
C TRP A 121 13.52 9.49 3.48
N SER A 122 14.36 9.36 2.46
CA SER A 122 14.97 10.54 1.85
C SER A 122 13.99 11.22 0.91
N ASP A 123 13.83 12.54 1.04
CA ASP A 123 13.07 13.35 0.08
C ASP A 123 13.61 13.28 -1.35
N ALA A 124 14.89 12.90 -1.51
CA ALA A 124 15.51 12.70 -2.82
C ALA A 124 15.09 11.38 -3.50
N VAL A 125 14.50 10.44 -2.75
CA VAL A 125 14.03 9.16 -3.26
C VAL A 125 12.51 9.23 -3.47
N PRO A 126 12.04 9.27 -4.73
CA PRO A 126 10.61 9.41 -5.02
C PRO A 126 9.82 8.22 -4.52
N ALA A 127 8.74 8.49 -3.80
CA ALA A 127 7.92 7.47 -3.19
C ALA A 127 6.42 7.78 -3.25
N VAL A 128 5.65 6.71 -3.12
CA VAL A 128 4.22 6.75 -2.77
C VAL A 128 4.11 6.19 -1.36
N PHE A 129 3.63 7.01 -0.43
CA PHE A 129 3.37 6.58 0.95
C PHE A 129 1.93 6.13 1.09
N VAL A 130 1.76 4.94 1.64
CA VAL A 130 0.47 4.30 1.83
C VAL A 130 -0.08 4.63 3.23
N SER A 131 -1.38 4.92 3.32
CA SER A 131 -2.03 5.21 4.60
C SER A 131 -2.00 3.99 5.52
N TYR A 132 -1.82 4.20 6.83
CA TYR A 132 -1.81 3.11 7.80
C TYR A 132 -3.12 2.31 7.81
N ASP A 133 -3.05 1.03 7.42
CA ASP A 133 -4.22 0.18 7.13
C ASP A 133 -4.31 -1.09 8.01
N HIS A 134 -3.52 -1.14 9.09
CA HIS A 134 -3.33 -2.33 9.92
C HIS A 134 -4.64 -3.07 10.20
N GLY A 135 -4.70 -4.36 9.83
CA GLY A 135 -5.95 -5.11 9.65
C GLY A 135 -6.89 -5.22 10.85
N ARG A 136 -6.42 -4.92 12.07
CA ARG A 136 -7.23 -4.85 13.31
C ARG A 136 -7.85 -3.48 13.57
N VAL A 137 -7.41 -2.43 12.89
CA VAL A 137 -7.94 -1.07 13.05
C VAL A 137 -9.15 -0.94 12.12
N ARG A 138 -10.32 -0.78 12.73
CA ARG A 138 -11.58 -0.49 12.04
C ARG A 138 -12.09 0.82 12.59
N LYS A 139 -12.28 1.79 11.70
CA LYS A 139 -12.76 3.12 12.05
C LYS A 139 -13.71 3.64 10.97
N PRO A 140 -14.69 4.49 11.33
CA PRO A 140 -15.56 5.15 10.37
C PRO A 140 -14.78 5.79 9.22
N LEU A 141 -15.36 5.83 8.02
CA LEU A 141 -14.68 6.36 6.84
C LEU A 141 -14.12 7.77 7.06
N LYS A 142 -14.89 8.62 7.74
CA LYS A 142 -14.45 9.97 8.11
C LYS A 142 -13.14 9.95 8.90
N ASP A 143 -13.03 9.08 9.90
CA ASP A 143 -11.84 8.98 10.73
C ASP A 143 -10.67 8.34 9.97
N GLN A 144 -10.95 7.47 8.98
CA GLN A 144 -9.91 6.98 8.06
C GLN A 144 -9.32 8.13 7.24
N LEU A 145 -10.18 8.97 6.65
CA LEU A 145 -9.78 10.12 5.85
C LEU A 145 -8.97 11.11 6.68
N GLU A 146 -9.46 11.49 7.85
CA GLU A 146 -8.79 12.48 8.70
C GLU A 146 -7.42 11.98 9.19
N SER A 147 -7.30 10.73 9.63
CA SER A 147 -5.98 10.20 10.02
C SER A 147 -5.02 10.11 8.84
N ALA A 148 -5.49 9.73 7.64
CA ALA A 148 -4.64 9.66 6.46
C ALA A 148 -4.13 11.06 6.07
N LYS A 149 -5.01 12.07 6.08
CA LYS A 149 -4.62 13.47 5.87
C LYS A 149 -3.57 13.91 6.89
N GLU A 150 -3.82 13.66 8.17
CA GLU A 150 -2.90 14.03 9.25
C GLU A 150 -1.53 13.37 9.07
N LEU A 151 -1.48 12.06 8.75
CA LEU A 151 -0.24 11.35 8.43
C LEU A 151 0.50 12.01 7.27
N PHE A 152 -0.20 12.27 6.16
CA PHE A 152 0.41 12.76 4.92
C PHE A 152 0.81 14.24 4.96
N THR A 153 0.26 15.05 5.87
CA THR A 153 0.73 16.43 6.08
C THR A 153 2.22 16.52 6.42
N GLY A 154 2.79 15.46 7.01
CA GLY A 154 4.22 15.37 7.32
C GLY A 154 5.12 15.13 6.11
N TYR A 155 4.56 14.69 4.97
CA TYR A 155 5.33 14.21 3.81
C TYR A 155 4.87 14.85 2.49
N PRO A 156 4.86 16.20 2.37
CA PRO A 156 4.33 16.91 1.20
C PRO A 156 5.16 16.74 -0.08
N HIS A 157 6.36 16.15 0.04
CA HIS A 157 7.27 15.92 -1.09
C HIS A 157 7.13 14.52 -1.71
N GLN A 158 6.23 13.70 -1.18
CA GLN A 158 5.93 12.35 -1.65
C GLN A 158 4.48 12.28 -2.14
N LEU A 159 4.18 11.28 -2.98
CA LEU A 159 2.80 10.98 -3.37
C LEU A 159 2.07 10.19 -2.27
N HIS A 160 0.75 10.28 -2.23
CA HIS A 160 -0.06 9.66 -1.18
C HIS A 160 -1.09 8.67 -1.74
N ASP A 161 -1.06 7.45 -1.23
CA ASP A 161 -2.04 6.39 -1.51
C ASP A 161 -2.91 6.11 -0.29
N PHE A 162 -4.21 6.36 -0.41
CA PHE A 162 -5.17 6.11 0.64
C PHE A 162 -5.90 4.79 0.43
N ILE A 163 -5.69 3.83 1.33
CA ILE A 163 -6.37 2.53 1.30
C ILE A 163 -7.70 2.61 2.05
N LEU A 164 -8.78 2.35 1.31
CA LEU A 164 -10.13 2.22 1.87
C LEU A 164 -10.29 0.89 2.62
N LYS A 165 -10.64 0.95 3.91
CA LYS A 165 -10.89 -0.23 4.75
C LYS A 165 -12.34 -0.30 5.25
N PRO A 166 -12.83 -1.49 5.63
CA PRO A 166 -14.12 -1.64 6.30
C PRO A 166 -14.20 -0.79 7.58
N GLU A 167 -15.38 -0.26 7.89
CA GLU A 167 -15.55 0.74 8.95
C GLU A 167 -15.78 0.13 10.34
N LYS A 168 -16.20 -1.14 10.40
CA LYS A 168 -16.59 -1.85 11.63
C LYS A 168 -15.98 -3.25 11.67
N ASP A 169 -15.75 -3.78 12.87
CA ASP A 169 -15.17 -5.12 13.07
C ASP A 169 -15.95 -6.25 12.40
N ALA A 170 -17.28 -6.18 12.41
CA ALA A 170 -18.13 -7.18 11.79
C ALA A 170 -18.17 -7.10 10.25
N GLN A 171 -17.58 -6.05 9.65
CA GLN A 171 -17.59 -5.86 8.21
C GLN A 171 -16.33 -6.46 7.57
N THR A 172 -16.55 -7.26 6.54
CA THR A 172 -15.49 -7.82 5.70
C THR A 172 -15.29 -7.05 4.40
N GLN A 173 -16.18 -6.11 4.09
CA GLN A 173 -16.21 -5.36 2.84
C GLN A 173 -16.33 -3.87 3.09
N ILE A 174 -15.74 -3.09 2.18
CA ILE A 174 -15.88 -1.63 2.18
C ILE A 174 -17.34 -1.24 1.92
N GLN A 175 -17.77 -0.14 2.54
CA GLN A 175 -19.14 0.36 2.40
C GLN A 175 -19.21 1.37 1.26
N LEU A 176 -19.35 0.86 0.04
CA LEU A 176 -19.36 1.70 -1.17
C LEU A 176 -20.39 2.85 -1.13
N PRO A 177 -21.62 2.70 -0.58
CA PRO A 177 -22.53 3.82 -0.43
C PRO A 177 -21.98 4.97 0.41
N ASN A 178 -21.26 4.65 1.50
CA ASN A 178 -20.64 5.66 2.37
C ASN A 178 -19.47 6.34 1.64
N ILE A 179 -18.66 5.57 0.92
CA ILE A 179 -17.55 6.07 0.10
C ILE A 179 -18.06 7.03 -0.98
N ILE A 180 -19.11 6.65 -1.70
CA ILE A 180 -19.72 7.52 -2.72
C ILE A 180 -20.27 8.80 -2.08
N GLY A 181 -20.88 8.71 -0.89
CA GLY A 181 -21.36 9.87 -0.15
C GLY A 181 -20.27 10.87 0.27
N MET A 182 -19.01 10.44 0.31
CA MET A 182 -17.84 11.25 0.66
C MET A 182 -16.80 11.29 -0.47
N ILE A 183 -17.20 11.02 -1.71
CA ILE A 183 -16.24 10.77 -2.80
C ILE A 183 -15.32 11.97 -3.09
N HIS A 184 -15.82 13.19 -2.90
CA HIS A 184 -15.05 14.42 -3.06
C HIS A 184 -13.82 14.49 -2.13
N GLU A 185 -13.88 13.87 -0.95
CA GLU A 185 -12.77 13.82 0.00
C GLU A 185 -11.58 13.02 -0.56
N LEU A 186 -11.84 12.05 -1.44
CA LEU A 186 -10.79 11.23 -2.06
C LEU A 186 -9.90 12.03 -3.04
N GLY A 187 -10.35 13.19 -3.50
CA GLY A 187 -9.57 14.07 -4.37
C GLY A 187 -8.35 14.70 -3.70
N GLN A 188 -8.16 14.49 -2.39
CA GLN A 188 -6.99 14.93 -1.64
C GLN A 188 -5.81 13.96 -1.70
N PHE A 189 -6.01 12.75 -2.24
CA PHE A 189 -4.97 11.74 -2.38
C PHE A 189 -4.63 11.53 -3.84
N ASP A 190 -3.36 11.19 -4.11
CA ASP A 190 -2.90 10.94 -5.47
C ASP A 190 -3.43 9.60 -6.00
N ILE A 191 -3.60 8.62 -5.11
CA ILE A 191 -4.06 7.26 -5.41
C ILE A 191 -5.13 6.84 -4.40
N VAL A 192 -6.11 6.05 -4.87
CA VAL A 192 -7.14 5.44 -4.03
C VAL A 192 -6.96 3.92 -4.05
N GLY A 193 -6.38 3.37 -2.99
CA GLY A 193 -6.20 1.94 -2.80
C GLY A 193 -7.45 1.22 -2.29
N VAL A 194 -7.66 0.00 -2.78
CA VAL A 194 -8.72 -0.92 -2.32
C VAL A 194 -8.18 -2.34 -2.23
N THR A 195 -8.41 -3.04 -1.12
CA THR A 195 -8.02 -4.45 -1.01
C THR A 195 -9.02 -5.34 -1.78
N GLU A 196 -8.52 -6.24 -2.63
CA GLU A 196 -9.34 -7.10 -3.48
C GLU A 196 -10.42 -7.88 -2.70
N LYS A 197 -10.06 -8.45 -1.54
CA LYS A 197 -10.96 -9.23 -0.69
C LYS A 197 -12.10 -8.38 -0.10
N GLU A 198 -11.86 -7.09 0.09
CA GLU A 198 -12.81 -6.14 0.71
C GLU A 198 -13.74 -5.49 -0.33
N LEU A 199 -13.41 -5.57 -1.62
CA LEU A 199 -14.26 -5.11 -2.72
C LEU A 199 -15.47 -5.99 -2.99
N GLY A 200 -15.43 -7.27 -2.62
CA GLY A 200 -16.53 -8.18 -2.93
C GLY A 200 -16.19 -9.66 -2.72
N ASN A 201 -17.23 -10.47 -2.60
CA ASN A 201 -17.15 -11.93 -2.40
C ASN A 201 -17.03 -12.73 -3.71
N SER A 202 -17.08 -12.06 -4.86
CA SER A 202 -16.90 -12.68 -6.17
C SER A 202 -16.15 -11.74 -7.11
N LEU A 203 -15.48 -12.28 -8.14
CA LEU A 203 -14.81 -11.49 -9.16
C LEU A 203 -15.77 -10.47 -9.81
N LEU A 204 -16.99 -10.89 -10.15
CA LEU A 204 -17.99 -10.02 -10.76
C LEU A 204 -18.38 -8.86 -9.83
N THR A 205 -18.58 -9.15 -8.53
CA THR A 205 -18.87 -8.13 -7.52
C THR A 205 -17.72 -7.13 -7.39
N ARG A 206 -16.48 -7.62 -7.38
CA ARG A 206 -15.28 -6.77 -7.30
C ARG A 206 -15.19 -5.83 -8.51
N MET A 207 -15.31 -6.37 -9.73
CA MET A 207 -15.29 -5.58 -10.96
C MET A 207 -16.39 -4.52 -10.99
N HIS A 208 -17.61 -4.91 -10.58
CA HIS A 208 -18.74 -3.99 -10.51
C HIS A 208 -18.54 -2.88 -9.48
N ASN A 209 -17.97 -3.18 -8.31
CA ASN A 209 -17.71 -2.18 -7.29
C ASN A 209 -16.57 -1.24 -7.67
N VAL A 210 -15.50 -1.73 -8.31
CA VAL A 210 -14.46 -0.88 -8.91
C VAL A 210 -15.05 0.04 -9.99
N ALA A 211 -15.91 -0.49 -10.86
CA ALA A 211 -16.56 0.32 -11.89
C ALA A 211 -17.45 1.42 -11.28
N LYS A 212 -18.21 1.11 -10.23
CA LYS A 212 -19.02 2.09 -9.50
C LYS A 212 -18.17 3.16 -8.84
N LEU A 213 -17.09 2.78 -8.15
CA LEU A 213 -16.14 3.71 -7.55
C LEU A 213 -15.56 4.65 -8.60
N ARG A 214 -15.11 4.10 -9.73
CA ARG A 214 -14.58 4.86 -10.86
C ARG A 214 -15.59 5.86 -11.44
N LEU A 215 -16.84 5.45 -11.62
CA LEU A 215 -17.90 6.35 -12.09
C LEU A 215 -18.17 7.49 -11.10
N ALA A 216 -18.12 7.22 -9.80
CA ALA A 216 -18.29 8.25 -8.77
C ALA A 216 -17.12 9.25 -8.76
N LEU A 217 -15.87 8.77 -8.88
CA LEU A 217 -14.70 9.64 -9.04
C LEU A 217 -14.82 10.52 -10.29
N ASP A 218 -15.31 9.97 -11.41
CA ASP A 218 -15.50 10.71 -12.66
C ASP A 218 -16.54 11.82 -12.55
N GLN A 219 -17.60 11.58 -11.79
CA GLN A 219 -18.66 12.57 -11.56
C GLN A 219 -18.14 13.80 -10.81
N GLU A 220 -17.17 13.61 -9.91
CA GLU A 220 -16.48 14.69 -9.20
C GLU A 220 -15.17 15.15 -9.87
N HIS A 221 -14.90 14.71 -11.10
CA HIS A 221 -13.68 15.05 -11.86
C HIS A 221 -12.36 14.65 -11.16
N ILE A 222 -12.38 13.62 -10.32
CA ILE A 222 -11.18 13.11 -9.63
C ILE A 222 -10.45 12.12 -10.54
N ALA A 223 -9.22 12.47 -10.90
CA ALA A 223 -8.40 11.70 -11.84
C ALA A 223 -7.59 10.56 -11.20
N ALA A 224 -7.59 10.46 -9.86
CA ALA A 224 -6.81 9.49 -9.11
C ALA A 224 -7.00 8.05 -9.65
N PRO A 225 -5.92 7.30 -9.93
CA PRO A 225 -6.02 5.88 -10.24
C PRO A 225 -6.54 5.10 -9.02
N ILE A 226 -7.09 3.92 -9.29
CA ILE A 226 -7.51 2.97 -8.26
C ILE A 226 -6.45 1.87 -8.26
N GLN A 227 -5.89 1.58 -7.10
CA GLN A 227 -4.92 0.51 -6.85
C GLN A 227 -5.61 -0.71 -6.23
#